data_AF-W4VKV0-F1
#
_entry.id   AF-W4VKV0-F1
#
_cell.length_a   1.000
_cell.length_b   1.000
_cell.length_c   1.000
_cell.angle_alpha   90.00
_cell.angle_beta   90.00
_cell.angle_gamma   90.00
#
_symmetry.space_group_name_H-M   'P 1'
#
loop_
_entity.id
_entity.type
_entity.pdbx_description
1 polymer ?
#
loop_
_entity_poly.entity_id
_entity_poly.type
_entity_poly.pdbx_seq_one_letter_code
_entity_poly.pdbx_strand_id
1 'polypeptide(L)'
;MLNTIRLVQKHLNKELMIEGVLLTMLDARTNLGLQVIEEVKKYFQDKVYQTIIPRNVRLGEAPSHGQPIITYDSRSRGAEVYLDLAKEVLADG
;
A
#
# COMPACT_ATOMS: atom_id res chain seq x y z
N MET A 1 -10.48 -13.48 3.86
CA MET A 1 -10.71 -12.14 3.28
C MET A 1 -11.40 -12.18 1.92
N LEU A 2 -10.88 -12.88 0.91
CA LEU A 2 -11.47 -12.86 -0.44
C LEU A 2 -12.91 -13.34 -0.52
N ASN A 3 -13.31 -14.28 0.35
CA ASN A 3 -14.72 -14.71 0.45
C ASN A 3 -15.65 -13.55 0.82
N THR A 4 -15.22 -12.64 1.68
CA THR A 4 -15.99 -11.45 2.05
C THR A 4 -16.15 -10.52 0.86
N ILE A 5 -15.08 -10.29 0.09
CA ILE A 5 -15.15 -9.48 -1.15
C ILE A 5 -16.15 -10.09 -2.12
N ARG A 6 -16.10 -11.40 -2.35
CA ARG A 6 -17.06 -12.11 -3.23
C ARG A 6 -18.50 -12.01 -2.74
N LEU A 7 -18.74 -12.05 -1.43
CA LEU A 7 -20.08 -11.88 -0.86
C LEU A 7 -20.61 -10.46 -1.08
N VAL A 8 -19.77 -9.45 -0.89
CA VAL A 8 -20.14 -8.04 -1.16
C VAL A 8 -20.41 -7.83 -2.65
N GLN A 9 -19.55 -8.36 -3.53
CA GLN A 9 -19.75 -8.32 -4.98
C GLN A 9 -21.10 -8.93 -5.39
N LYS A 10 -21.46 -10.06 -4.78
CA LYS A 10 -22.70 -10.78 -5.14
C LYS A 10 -23.97 -10.07 -4.67
N HIS A 11 -23.96 -9.47 -3.47
CA HIS A 11 -25.19 -9.02 -2.82
C HIS A 11 -25.33 -7.51 -2.66
N LEU A 12 -24.24 -6.74 -2.69
CA LEU A 12 -24.24 -5.32 -2.31
C LEU A 12 -23.70 -4.41 -3.43
N ASN A 13 -22.54 -4.72 -4.01
CA ASN A 13 -21.94 -3.90 -5.04
C ASN A 13 -21.24 -4.77 -6.10
N LYS A 14 -21.95 -5.03 -7.20
CA LYS A 14 -21.46 -5.86 -8.31
C LYS A 14 -20.29 -5.23 -9.07
N GLU A 15 -20.11 -3.93 -8.97
CA GLU A 15 -19.03 -3.18 -9.64
C GLU A 15 -17.76 -3.11 -8.78
N LEU A 16 -17.79 -3.65 -7.55
CA LEU A 16 -16.60 -3.70 -6.70
C LEU A 16 -15.51 -4.54 -7.38
N MET A 17 -14.36 -3.93 -7.64
CA MET A 17 -13.18 -4.61 -8.16
C MET A 17 -12.00 -4.43 -7.22
N ILE A 18 -11.04 -5.35 -7.27
CA ILE A 18 -9.76 -5.18 -6.61
C ILE A 18 -8.87 -4.42 -7.56
N GLU A 19 -8.60 -3.17 -7.24
CA GLU A 19 -7.74 -2.30 -8.03
C GLU A 19 -6.29 -2.82 -7.98
N GLY A 20 -5.77 -2.95 -6.76
CA GLY A 20 -4.46 -3.52 -6.52
C GLY A 20 -4.18 -3.77 -5.04
N VAL A 21 -2.98 -4.26 -4.76
CA VAL A 21 -2.47 -4.59 -3.43
C VAL A 21 -1.23 -3.76 -3.16
N LEU A 22 -1.32 -2.90 -2.15
CA LEU A 22 -0.22 -2.07 -1.69
C LEU A 22 0.45 -2.73 -0.47
N LEU A 23 1.75 -2.96 -0.56
CA LEU A 23 2.55 -3.44 0.56
C LEU A 23 2.98 -2.26 1.43
N THR A 24 2.67 -2.30 2.72
CA THR A 24 2.93 -1.20 3.66
C THR A 24 3.67 -1.64 4.91
N MET A 25 4.29 -0.66 5.58
CA MET A 25 5.06 -0.85 6.82
C MET A 25 6.15 -1.91 6.71
N LEU A 26 6.72 -2.11 5.52
CA LEU A 26 7.75 -3.13 5.31
C LEU A 26 8.99 -2.82 6.15
N ASP A 27 9.45 -3.82 6.90
CA ASP A 27 10.79 -3.84 7.47
C ASP A 27 11.67 -4.82 6.67
N ALA A 28 12.48 -4.27 5.78
CA ALA A 28 13.38 -5.02 4.89
C ALA A 28 14.49 -5.79 5.63
N ARG A 29 14.65 -5.58 6.95
CA ARG A 29 15.61 -6.31 7.79
C ARG A 29 15.06 -7.65 8.27
N THR A 30 13.78 -7.94 8.02
CA THR A 30 13.10 -9.14 8.50
C THR A 30 12.83 -10.13 7.37
N ASN A 31 13.18 -11.40 7.58
CA ASN A 31 12.87 -12.47 6.63
C ASN A 31 11.36 -12.63 6.43
N LEU A 32 10.58 -12.41 7.49
CA LEU A 32 9.12 -12.48 7.43
C LEU A 32 8.54 -11.46 6.43
N GLY A 33 9.05 -10.22 6.43
CA GLY A 33 8.61 -9.20 5.48
C GLY A 33 8.87 -9.61 4.04
N LEU A 34 10.05 -10.19 3.76
CA LEU A 34 10.40 -10.67 2.43
C LEU A 34 9.51 -11.85 1.99
N GLN A 35 9.26 -12.82 2.88
CA GLN A 35 8.37 -13.95 2.60
C GLN A 35 6.95 -13.50 2.27
N VAL A 36 6.42 -12.52 3.02
CA VAL A 36 5.09 -11.94 2.74
C VAL A 36 5.05 -11.27 1.37
N ILE A 37 6.10 -10.55 0.97
CA ILE A 37 6.19 -9.95 -0.36
C ILE A 37 6.12 -11.02 -1.45
N GLU A 38 6.90 -12.09 -1.31
CA GLU A 38 6.94 -13.18 -2.28
C GLU A 38 5.58 -13.87 -2.44
N GLU A 39 4.90 -14.15 -1.33
CA GLU A 39 3.58 -14.80 -1.34
C GLU A 39 2.51 -13.89 -1.96
N VAL A 40 2.51 -12.61 -1.61
CA VAL A 40 1.58 -11.62 -2.17
C VAL A 40 1.81 -11.44 -3.67
N LYS A 41 3.06 -11.30 -4.12
CA LYS A 41 3.40 -11.21 -5.54
C LYS A 41 3.01 -12.46 -6.31
N LYS A 42 3.19 -13.65 -5.72
CA LYS A 42 2.77 -14.91 -6.35
C LYS A 42 1.24 -14.99 -6.53
N TYR A 43 0.48 -14.50 -5.57
CA TYR A 43 -0.99 -14.60 -5.59
C TYR A 43 -1.66 -13.52 -6.44
N PHE A 44 -1.22 -12.26 -6.30
CA PHE A 44 -1.86 -11.10 -6.91
C PHE A 44 -1.17 -10.63 -8.19
N GLN A 45 0.03 -11.14 -8.50
CA GLN A 45 0.74 -10.93 -9.76
C GLN A 45 0.83 -9.45 -10.17
N ASP A 46 0.20 -9.09 -11.29
CA ASP A 46 0.14 -7.76 -11.90
C ASP A 46 -0.71 -6.77 -11.09
N LYS A 47 -1.52 -7.24 -10.13
CA LYS A 47 -2.30 -6.41 -9.22
C LYS A 47 -1.51 -5.92 -8.00
N VAL A 48 -0.21 -6.20 -7.89
CA VAL A 48 0.61 -5.69 -6.79
C VAL A 48 1.32 -4.43 -7.24
N TYR A 49 1.12 -3.33 -6.51
CA TYR A 49 1.87 -2.10 -6.74
C TYR A 49 3.38 -2.36 -6.56
N GLN A 50 4.18 -1.82 -7.47
CA GLN A 50 5.64 -1.81 -7.39
C GLN A 50 6.12 -0.95 -6.21
N THR A 51 5.38 0.12 -5.90
CA THR A 51 5.67 0.95 -4.74
C THR A 51 5.39 0.19 -3.44
N ILE A 52 6.40 0.16 -2.55
CA ILE A 52 6.27 -0.43 -1.20
C ILE A 52 6.49 0.67 -0.17
N ILE A 53 5.54 0.86 0.75
CA ILE A 53 5.66 1.83 1.84
C ILE A 53 6.52 1.21 2.96
N PRO A 54 7.76 1.69 3.19
CA PRO A 54 8.59 1.15 4.27
C PRO A 54 8.13 1.65 5.63
N ARG A 55 8.54 0.98 6.70
CA ARG A 55 8.46 1.55 8.04
C ARG A 55 9.36 2.80 8.11
N ASN A 56 8.77 3.96 8.36
CA ASN A 56 9.47 5.24 8.43
C ASN A 56 9.02 6.04 9.67
N VAL A 57 9.98 6.59 10.43
CA VAL A 57 9.71 7.31 11.68
C VAL A 57 8.87 8.57 11.44
N ARG A 58 9.25 9.41 10.46
CA ARG A 58 8.52 10.65 10.12
C ARG A 58 7.09 10.37 9.68
N LEU A 59 6.90 9.32 8.87
CA LEU A 59 5.58 8.87 8.46
C LEU A 59 4.71 8.43 9.65
N GLY A 60 5.31 7.79 10.67
CA GLY A 60 4.62 7.41 11.89
C GLY A 60 4.32 8.57 12.84
N GLU A 61 5.14 9.63 12.82
CA GLU A 61 4.93 10.86 13.60
C GLU A 61 3.84 11.76 12.99
N ALA A 62 3.75 11.87 11.67
CA ALA A 62 2.84 12.80 10.99
C ALA A 62 1.37 12.77 11.51
N PRO A 63 0.75 11.59 11.79
CA PRO A 63 -0.59 11.53 12.37
C PRO A 63 -0.74 12.20 13.74
N SER A 64 0.27 12.13 14.62
CA SER A 64 0.18 12.79 15.94
C SER A 64 0.22 14.31 15.84
N HIS A 65 0.75 14.84 14.73
CA HIS A 65 0.75 16.25 14.38
C HIS A 65 -0.46 16.68 13.55
N GLY A 66 -1.37 15.76 13.21
CA GLY A 66 -2.56 16.05 12.42
C GLY A 66 -2.25 16.52 10.99
N GLN A 67 -1.07 16.16 10.46
CA GLN A 67 -0.60 16.61 9.15
C GLN A 67 -0.37 15.41 8.22
N PRO A 68 -0.70 15.51 6.91
CA PRO A 68 -0.23 14.54 5.92
C PRO A 68 1.29 14.52 5.86
N ILE A 69 1.91 13.36 5.54
CA ILE A 69 3.37 13.23 5.46
C ILE A 69 4.02 14.22 4.48
N ILE A 70 3.31 14.55 3.39
CA ILE A 70 3.76 15.52 2.37
C ILE A 70 3.93 16.92 2.99
N THR A 71 3.08 17.30 3.94
CA THR A 71 3.13 18.60 4.61
C THR A 71 4.02 18.57 5.85
N TYR A 72 3.99 17.47 6.61
CA TYR A 72 4.77 17.29 7.84
C TYR A 72 6.28 17.25 7.56
N ASP A 73 6.70 16.44 6.59
CA ASP A 73 8.10 16.34 6.18
C ASP A 73 8.19 15.91 4.70
N SER A 74 8.12 16.89 3.81
CA SER A 74 8.16 16.70 2.35
C SER A 74 9.46 16.09 1.84
N ARG A 75 10.56 16.17 2.61
CA ARG A 75 11.86 15.60 2.25
C ARG A 75 12.07 14.21 2.85
N SER A 76 11.14 13.73 3.67
CA SER A 76 11.21 12.38 4.23
C SER A 76 11.07 11.33 3.14
N ARG A 77 11.73 10.18 3.36
CA ARG A 77 11.52 8.99 2.50
C ARG A 77 10.04 8.58 2.45
N GLY A 78 9.29 8.77 3.53
CA GLY A 78 7.86 8.48 3.57
C GLY A 78 7.08 9.34 2.56
N ALA A 79 7.35 10.65 2.50
CA ALA A 79 6.71 11.54 1.54
C ALA A 79 7.06 11.17 0.09
N GLU A 80 8.34 10.89 -0.18
CA GLU A 80 8.80 10.49 -1.51
C GLU A 80 8.08 9.23 -2.01
N VAL A 81 8.00 8.18 -1.18
CA VAL A 81 7.36 6.92 -1.59
C VAL A 81 5.85 7.09 -1.78
N TYR A 82 5.16 7.93 -0.99
CA TYR A 82 3.75 8.22 -1.23
C TYR A 82 3.50 9.00 -2.53
N LEU A 83 4.44 9.86 -2.94
CA LEU A 83 4.37 10.54 -4.24
C LEU A 83 4.58 9.56 -5.39
N ASP A 84 5.47 8.58 -5.24
CA ASP A 84 5.66 7.53 -6.25
C ASP A 84 4.43 6.62 -6.35
N LEU A 85 3.83 6.25 -5.21
CA LEU A 85 2.55 5.55 -5.20
C LEU A 85 1.45 6.36 -5.92
N ALA A 86 1.38 7.67 -5.67
CA ALA A 86 0.39 8.51 -6.32
C ALA A 86 0.55 8.52 -7.85
N LYS A 87 1.80 8.53 -8.35
CA LYS A 87 2.05 8.41 -9.80
C LYS A 87 1.61 7.05 -10.33
N GLU A 88 1.89 5.98 -9.60
CA GLU A 88 1.53 4.62 -9.99
C GLU A 88 0.01 4.44 -10.05
N VAL A 89 -0.72 4.93 -9.04
CA VAL A 89 -2.20 4.93 -9.03
C VAL A 89 -2.76 5.77 -10.17
N LEU A 90 -2.16 6.91 -10.52
CA LEU A 90 -2.63 7.74 -11.63
C LEU A 90 -2.36 7.11 -13.01
N ALA A 91 -1.35 6.25 -13.11
CA ALA A 91 -1.01 5.58 -14.37
C ALA A 91 -1.85 4.32 -14.59
N ASP A 92 -2.10 3.55 -13.53
CA ASP A 92 -2.62 2.18 -13.61
C ASP A 92 -3.95 1.97 -12.84
N GLY A 93 -4.45 2.97 -12.11
CA GLY A 93 -5.64 2.87 -11.25
C GLY A 93 -6.92 3.54 -11.75
#